data_AF-A0A0B4HRG8-F1
#
_entry.id   AF-A0A0B4HRG8-F1
#
_cell.length_a   1.000
_cell.length_b   1.000
_cell.length_c   1.000
_cell.angle_alpha   90.00
_cell.angle_beta   90.00
_cell.angle_gamma   90.00
#
_symmetry.space_group_name_H-M   'P 1'
#
loop_
_entity.id
_entity.type
_entity.pdbx_description
1 polymer ?
#
loop_
_entity_poly.entity_id
_entity_poly.type
_entity_poly.pdbx_seq_one_letter_code
_entity_poly.pdbx_strand_id
1 'polypeptide(L)'
;MARPRHPIDQHRDYITHLYLNGVSRSRITYKLRKHHHVTVNCRTLSRRIVNWGLPRQQARTKESPELIDATHDLIFRIGLTEKQTLSVLQRQGWAITKRGLKRIRLHPERRWLRRLNTEEERLALLERTEQAITEITQRSNAIAGYGKSLLQPYLRQQKQLWVPRDPLFQMYKIMFPNEVELRKRMFRRKKGQFLVPGPNYQWCIDGHDKLKAYGFEIYAAIDAHSRNIIWFYVGHSASTALSVMKQYLASCDAYGFRPWFLQADRGSETPLVAAAHWNFRFGY
;
A
#
# COMPACT_ATOMS: atom_id res chain seq x y z
N MET A 1 -4.90 -50.75 42.10
CA MET A 1 -4.81 -49.44 42.79
C MET A 1 -5.05 -48.31 41.81
N ALA A 2 -6.01 -47.41 42.07
CA ALA A 2 -6.31 -46.28 41.18
C ALA A 2 -5.15 -45.26 41.23
N ARG A 3 -4.68 -44.82 40.05
CA ARG A 3 -3.61 -43.82 39.91
C ARG A 3 -4.05 -42.51 40.57
N PRO A 4 -3.22 -41.86 41.43
CA PRO A 4 -3.61 -40.63 42.11
C PRO A 4 -4.04 -39.54 41.10
N ARG A 5 -5.16 -38.87 41.39
CA ARG A 5 -5.69 -37.78 40.55
C ARG A 5 -4.66 -36.66 40.50
N HIS A 6 -4.25 -36.27 39.31
CA HIS A 6 -3.29 -35.19 39.15
C HIS A 6 -3.98 -33.87 39.57
N PRO A 7 -3.30 -32.93 40.25
CA PRO A 7 -3.90 -31.67 40.70
C PRO A 7 -4.65 -30.87 39.61
N ILE A 8 -4.31 -31.06 38.34
CA ILE A 8 -4.98 -30.43 37.19
C ILE A 8 -6.44 -30.88 37.04
N ASP A 9 -6.77 -32.11 37.46
CA ASP A 9 -8.10 -32.68 37.30
C ASP A 9 -9.13 -32.01 38.25
N GLN A 10 -8.67 -31.43 39.36
CA GLN A 10 -9.49 -30.63 40.28
C GLN A 10 -9.92 -29.28 39.68
N HIS A 11 -9.20 -28.81 38.65
CA HIS A 11 -9.47 -27.54 37.97
C HIS A 11 -10.07 -27.75 36.57
N ARG A 12 -10.68 -28.92 36.30
CA ARG A 12 -11.26 -29.26 34.99
C ARG A 12 -12.23 -28.19 34.50
N ASP A 13 -13.16 -27.74 35.33
CA ASP A 13 -14.22 -26.81 34.91
C ASP A 13 -13.66 -25.43 34.56
N TYR A 14 -12.74 -24.93 35.39
CA TYR A 14 -12.01 -23.69 35.12
C TYR A 14 -11.23 -23.75 33.80
N ILE A 15 -10.51 -24.85 33.57
CA ILE A 15 -9.74 -25.05 32.35
C ILE A 15 -10.67 -25.18 31.14
N THR A 16 -11.77 -25.92 31.27
CA THR A 16 -12.76 -26.12 30.21
C THR A 16 -13.38 -24.79 29.81
N HIS A 17 -13.81 -23.98 30.78
CA HIS A 17 -14.35 -22.65 30.53
C HIS A 17 -13.34 -21.77 29.77
N LEU A 18 -12.09 -21.68 30.24
CA LEU A 18 -11.06 -20.89 29.54
C LEU A 18 -10.77 -21.42 28.12
N TYR A 19 -10.73 -22.74 27.99
CA TYR A 19 -10.42 -23.40 26.72
C TYR A 19 -11.53 -23.17 25.68
N LEU A 20 -12.80 -23.33 26.06
CA LEU A 20 -13.94 -23.09 25.17
C LEU A 20 -14.07 -21.60 24.80
N ASN A 21 -13.67 -20.68 25.68
CA ASN A 21 -13.55 -19.25 25.39
C ASN A 21 -12.32 -18.86 24.54
N GLY A 22 -11.62 -19.83 23.93
CA GLY A 22 -10.52 -19.56 22.99
C GLY A 22 -9.20 -19.13 23.64
N VAL A 23 -9.06 -19.20 24.97
CA VAL A 23 -7.82 -18.83 25.65
C VAL A 23 -6.70 -19.80 25.27
N SER A 24 -5.52 -19.27 24.91
CA SER A 24 -4.40 -20.11 24.52
C SER A 24 -3.91 -21.00 25.66
N ARG A 25 -3.46 -22.21 25.32
CA ARG A 25 -2.97 -23.20 26.30
C ARG A 25 -1.86 -22.65 27.21
N SER A 26 -0.94 -21.83 26.68
CA SER A 26 0.11 -21.18 27.46
C SER A 26 -0.43 -20.15 28.45
N ARG A 27 -1.52 -19.46 28.11
CA ARG A 27 -2.19 -18.52 29.00
C ARG A 27 -3.01 -19.26 30.07
N ILE A 28 -3.59 -20.42 29.73
CA ILE A 28 -4.23 -21.32 30.69
C ILE A 28 -3.20 -21.83 31.72
N THR A 29 -2.05 -22.33 31.29
CA THR A 29 -1.00 -22.79 32.22
C THR A 29 -0.48 -21.66 33.11
N TYR A 30 -0.33 -20.44 32.56
CA TYR A 30 0.00 -19.25 33.34
C TYR A 30 -1.07 -18.93 34.40
N LYS A 31 -2.36 -18.94 34.03
CA LYS A 31 -3.47 -18.69 34.95
C LYS A 31 -3.57 -19.74 36.05
N LEU A 32 -3.37 -21.01 35.72
CA LEU A 32 -3.32 -22.11 36.71
C LEU A 32 -2.19 -21.91 37.73
N ARG A 33 -0.99 -21.53 37.26
CA ARG A 33 0.14 -21.25 38.15
C ARG A 33 -0.14 -20.05 39.05
N LYS A 34 -0.76 -18.98 38.52
CA LYS A 34 -0.99 -17.72 39.24
C LYS A 34 -2.13 -17.80 40.26
N HIS A 35 -3.25 -18.43 39.91
CA HIS A 35 -4.48 -18.38 40.70
C HIS A 35 -4.74 -19.64 41.52
N HIS A 36 -4.16 -20.77 41.12
CA HIS A 36 -4.40 -22.06 41.76
C HIS A 36 -3.12 -22.74 42.23
N HIS A 37 -1.96 -22.07 42.11
CA HIS A 37 -0.64 -22.60 42.45
C HIS A 37 -0.30 -23.95 41.80
N VAL A 38 -0.98 -24.31 40.70
CA VAL A 38 -0.74 -25.56 39.97
C VAL A 38 0.19 -25.32 38.80
N THR A 39 1.38 -25.94 38.86
CA THR A 39 2.35 -25.89 37.76
C THR A 39 2.14 -27.08 36.83
N VAL A 40 1.75 -26.79 35.58
CA VAL A 40 1.55 -27.80 34.55
C VAL A 40 2.10 -27.33 33.22
N ASN A 41 2.76 -28.24 32.49
CA ASN A 41 3.26 -27.92 31.16
C ASN A 41 2.13 -28.03 30.11
N CYS A 42 2.35 -27.39 28.95
CA CYS A 42 1.39 -27.38 27.85
C CYS A 42 1.08 -28.77 27.24
N ARG A 43 2.03 -29.72 27.24
CA ARG A 43 1.81 -31.12 26.83
C ARG A 43 0.86 -31.84 27.79
N THR A 44 1.03 -31.68 29.10
CA THR A 44 0.13 -32.28 30.12
C THR A 44 -1.28 -31.73 29.97
N LEU A 45 -1.41 -30.41 29.85
CA LEU A 45 -2.68 -29.75 29.58
C LEU A 45 -3.32 -30.25 28.26
N SER A 46 -2.53 -30.38 27.19
CA SER A 46 -3.03 -30.87 25.89
C SER A 46 -3.54 -32.32 25.98
N ARG A 47 -2.83 -33.18 26.71
CA ARG A 47 -3.25 -34.56 26.94
C ARG A 47 -4.56 -34.62 27.75
N ARG A 48 -4.69 -33.78 28.78
CA ARG A 48 -5.91 -33.71 29.58
C ARG A 48 -7.12 -33.19 28.81
N ILE A 49 -6.95 -32.16 27.99
CA ILE A 49 -8.01 -31.66 27.10
C ILE A 49 -8.56 -32.78 26.20
N VAL A 50 -7.68 -33.62 25.65
CA VAL A 50 -8.07 -34.79 24.85
C VAL A 50 -8.81 -35.83 25.70
N ASN A 51 -8.26 -36.18 26.87
CA ASN A 51 -8.88 -37.15 27.77
C ASN A 51 -10.26 -36.69 28.28
N TRP A 52 -10.48 -35.38 28.41
CA TRP A 52 -11.76 -34.79 28.81
C TRP A 52 -12.76 -34.67 27.66
N GLY A 53 -12.40 -35.07 26.44
CA GLY A 53 -13.27 -35.03 25.27
C GLY A 53 -13.57 -33.62 24.74
N LEU A 54 -12.75 -32.62 25.06
CA LEU A 54 -13.02 -31.24 24.66
C LEU A 54 -12.79 -31.03 23.16
N PRO A 55 -13.69 -30.31 22.45
CA PRO A 55 -13.57 -30.07 21.02
C PRO A 55 -12.38 -29.16 20.70
N ARG A 56 -11.83 -29.24 19.49
CA ARG A 56 -10.72 -28.35 19.10
C ARG A 56 -11.19 -26.89 19.04
N GLN A 57 -10.48 -25.99 19.73
CA GLN A 57 -10.68 -24.53 19.65
C GLN A 57 -10.75 -23.95 18.24
N GLN A 58 -10.09 -24.57 17.27
CA GLN A 58 -10.14 -24.19 15.86
C GLN A 58 -10.40 -25.42 15.01
N ALA A 59 -11.38 -25.30 14.11
CA ALA A 59 -11.63 -26.31 13.09
C ALA A 59 -10.38 -26.53 12.22
N ARG A 60 -10.21 -27.77 11.75
CA ARG A 60 -9.14 -28.07 10.80
C ARG A 60 -9.44 -27.31 9.50
N THR A 61 -8.46 -26.60 9.00
CA THR A 61 -8.57 -25.94 7.69
C THR A 61 -8.87 -27.00 6.63
N LYS A 62 -10.04 -26.91 6.01
CA LYS A 62 -10.40 -27.64 4.79
C LYS A 62 -9.97 -26.79 3.60
N GLU A 63 -9.29 -27.42 2.66
CA GLU A 63 -8.80 -26.75 1.46
C GLU A 63 -9.91 -26.85 0.42
N SER A 64 -10.60 -25.73 0.17
CA SER A 64 -11.58 -25.60 -0.90
C SER A 64 -11.00 -24.75 -2.04
N PRO A 65 -11.46 -24.91 -3.28
CA PRO A 65 -11.00 -24.09 -4.41
C PRO A 65 -11.13 -22.59 -4.14
N GLU A 66 -12.24 -22.15 -3.55
CA GLU A 66 -12.50 -20.74 -3.25
C GLU A 66 -11.52 -20.18 -2.22
N LEU A 67 -11.15 -20.98 -1.21
CA LEU A 67 -10.15 -20.58 -0.23
C LEU A 67 -8.76 -20.46 -0.87
N ILE A 68 -8.43 -21.35 -1.81
CA ILE A 68 -7.17 -21.32 -2.54
C ILE A 68 -7.10 -20.05 -3.39
N ASP A 69 -8.16 -19.74 -4.12
CA ASP A 69 -8.23 -18.55 -4.98
C ASP A 69 -8.22 -17.25 -4.16
N ALA A 70 -8.99 -17.17 -3.08
CA ALA A 70 -8.94 -16.03 -2.16
C ALA A 70 -7.53 -15.85 -1.55
N THR A 71 -6.87 -16.96 -1.20
CA THR A 71 -5.49 -16.92 -0.71
C THR A 71 -4.53 -16.43 -1.80
N HIS A 72 -4.71 -16.90 -3.04
CA HIS A 72 -3.91 -16.49 -4.19
C HIS A 72 -4.02 -14.99 -4.44
N ASP A 73 -5.23 -14.46 -4.52
CA ASP A 73 -5.51 -13.04 -4.75
C ASP A 73 -4.89 -12.14 -3.67
N LEU A 74 -5.05 -12.52 -2.40
CA LEU A 74 -4.49 -11.76 -1.27
C LEU A 74 -2.96 -11.72 -1.31
N ILE A 75 -2.32 -12.77 -1.84
CA ILE A 75 -0.87 -12.87 -1.93
C ILE A 75 -0.34 -12.13 -3.17
N PHE A 76 -0.85 -12.44 -4.36
CA PHE A 76 -0.26 -11.95 -5.62
C PHE A 76 -0.85 -10.61 -6.06
N ARG A 77 -2.18 -10.49 -6.06
CA ARG A 77 -2.84 -9.25 -6.49
C ARG A 77 -2.63 -8.13 -5.48
N ILE A 78 -2.92 -8.41 -4.21
CA ILE A 78 -2.88 -7.40 -3.13
C ILE A 78 -1.48 -7.30 -2.51
N GLY A 79 -0.72 -8.40 -2.43
CA GLY A 79 0.65 -8.36 -1.88
C GLY A 79 0.72 -8.47 -0.35
N LEU A 80 -0.32 -8.96 0.33
CA LEU A 80 -0.36 -9.06 1.79
C LEU A 80 0.71 -10.01 2.33
N THR A 81 1.20 -9.79 3.54
CA THR A 81 2.08 -10.74 4.27
C THR A 81 1.30 -11.95 4.77
N GLU A 82 1.97 -13.05 5.16
CA GLU A 82 1.30 -14.22 5.76
C GLU A 82 0.34 -13.85 6.91
N LYS A 83 0.79 -12.96 7.80
CA LYS A 83 0.01 -12.54 8.96
C LYS A 83 -1.24 -11.76 8.53
N GLN A 84 -1.10 -10.88 7.54
CA GLN A 84 -2.20 -10.10 6.98
C GLN A 84 -3.17 -10.98 6.20
N THR A 85 -2.67 -11.86 5.31
CA THR A 85 -3.49 -12.84 4.57
C THR A 85 -4.30 -13.69 5.53
N LEU A 86 -3.68 -14.24 6.58
CA LEU A 86 -4.38 -15.00 7.61
C LEU A 86 -5.47 -14.18 8.30
N SER A 87 -5.15 -12.95 8.71
CA SER A 87 -6.10 -12.07 9.40
C SER A 87 -7.28 -11.69 8.51
N VAL A 88 -7.06 -11.45 7.22
CA VAL A 88 -8.13 -11.09 6.27
C VAL A 88 -9.04 -12.30 6.03
N LEU A 89 -8.46 -13.48 5.76
CA LEU A 89 -9.24 -14.69 5.56
C LEU A 89 -10.08 -15.05 6.80
N GLN A 90 -9.53 -14.90 8.01
CA GLN A 90 -10.28 -15.14 9.24
C GLN A 90 -11.42 -14.13 9.44
N ARG A 91 -11.22 -12.86 9.09
CA ARG A 91 -12.29 -11.84 9.12
C ARG A 91 -13.38 -12.09 8.09
N GLN A 92 -13.03 -12.71 6.97
CA GLN A 92 -13.98 -13.18 5.96
C GLN A 92 -14.73 -14.47 6.36
N GLY A 93 -14.51 -14.99 7.57
CA GLY A 93 -15.20 -16.17 8.10
C GLY A 93 -14.53 -17.50 7.75
N TRP A 94 -13.39 -17.50 7.06
CA TRP A 94 -12.69 -18.75 6.74
C TRP A 94 -12.09 -19.39 7.99
N ALA A 95 -12.37 -20.69 8.17
CA ALA A 95 -11.77 -21.53 9.21
C ALA A 95 -10.29 -21.88 8.88
N ILE A 96 -9.45 -20.87 8.66
CA ILE A 96 -8.05 -21.01 8.29
C ILE A 96 -7.12 -20.82 9.49
N THR A 97 -6.12 -21.70 9.58
CA THR A 97 -5.05 -21.64 10.57
C THR A 97 -3.74 -21.26 9.88
N LYS A 98 -2.76 -20.76 10.65
CA LYS A 98 -1.41 -20.49 10.13
C LYS A 98 -0.78 -21.71 9.43
N ARG A 99 -1.02 -22.92 9.96
CA ARG A 99 -0.55 -24.17 9.35
C ARG A 99 -1.31 -24.52 8.08
N GLY A 100 -2.63 -24.30 8.05
CA GLY A 100 -3.45 -24.48 6.85
C GLY A 100 -3.01 -23.56 5.71
N LEU A 101 -2.82 -22.26 6.00
CA LEU A 101 -2.31 -21.29 5.04
C LEU A 101 -0.95 -21.69 4.47
N LYS A 102 -0.04 -22.19 5.32
CA LYS A 102 1.26 -22.72 4.86
C LYS A 102 1.10 -23.94 3.97
N ARG A 103 0.15 -24.85 4.28
CA ARG A 103 -0.10 -26.03 3.44
C ARG A 103 -0.61 -25.65 2.06
N ILE A 104 -1.58 -24.74 1.98
CA ILE A 104 -2.12 -24.22 0.72
C ILE A 104 -1.00 -23.60 -0.12
N ARG A 105 -0.22 -22.70 0.47
CA ARG A 105 0.88 -22.01 -0.23
C ARG A 105 1.99 -22.93 -0.70
N LEU A 106 2.43 -23.85 0.16
CA LEU A 106 3.59 -24.71 -0.09
C LEU A 106 3.18 -26.06 -0.67
N HIS A 107 1.95 -26.17 -1.17
CA HIS A 107 1.51 -27.35 -1.91
C HIS A 107 2.47 -27.62 -3.08
N PRO A 108 2.88 -28.88 -3.34
CA PRO A 108 3.89 -29.20 -4.35
C PRO A 108 3.65 -28.57 -5.72
N GLU A 109 2.38 -28.53 -6.16
CA GLU A 109 1.98 -27.95 -7.44
C GLU A 109 1.97 -26.42 -7.46
N ARG A 110 1.65 -25.77 -6.33
CA ARG A 110 1.45 -24.31 -6.25
C ARG A 110 2.74 -23.58 -5.91
N ARG A 111 3.44 -24.09 -4.89
CA ARG A 111 4.76 -23.63 -4.42
C ARG A 111 4.90 -22.09 -4.40
N TRP A 112 3.93 -21.41 -3.78
CA TRP A 112 3.90 -19.95 -3.62
C TRP A 112 4.95 -19.45 -2.61
N LEU A 113 6.20 -19.57 -3.02
CA LEU A 113 7.39 -19.14 -2.28
C LEU A 113 7.56 -17.63 -2.41
N ARG A 114 7.98 -17.00 -1.31
CA ARG A 114 8.36 -15.57 -1.27
C ARG A 114 9.86 -15.36 -1.23
N ARG A 115 10.59 -16.41 -0.87
CA ARG A 115 12.04 -16.46 -0.76
C ARG A 115 12.48 -17.80 -1.32
N LEU A 116 13.50 -17.74 -2.17
CA LEU A 116 14.15 -18.89 -2.77
C LEU A 116 15.50 -19.08 -2.08
N ASN A 117 15.73 -20.29 -1.61
CA ASN A 117 16.88 -20.60 -0.76
C ASN A 117 18.06 -21.15 -1.56
N THR A 118 17.80 -21.74 -2.73
CA THR A 118 18.84 -22.26 -3.62
C THR A 118 19.07 -21.32 -4.79
N GLU A 119 20.28 -21.36 -5.34
CA GLU A 119 20.63 -20.55 -6.51
C GLU A 119 19.92 -21.04 -7.78
N GLU A 120 19.79 -22.36 -7.93
CA GLU A 120 19.05 -22.99 -9.03
C GLU A 120 17.59 -22.50 -9.12
N GLU A 121 16.89 -22.41 -7.97
CA GLU A 121 15.53 -21.88 -7.94
C GLU A 121 15.47 -20.42 -8.39
N ARG A 122 16.47 -19.62 -8.00
CA ARG A 122 16.54 -18.19 -8.34
C ARG A 122 16.79 -18.00 -9.83
N LEU A 123 17.72 -18.77 -10.41
CA LEU A 123 17.99 -18.75 -11.84
C LEU A 123 16.76 -19.17 -12.65
N ALA A 124 16.10 -20.26 -12.26
CA ALA A 124 14.86 -20.71 -12.91
C ALA A 124 13.73 -19.66 -12.82
N LEU A 125 13.63 -18.93 -11.70
CA LEU A 125 12.67 -17.82 -11.58
C LEU A 125 13.03 -16.67 -12.51
N LEU A 126 14.31 -16.29 -12.59
CA LEU A 126 14.76 -15.21 -13.47
C LEU A 126 14.53 -15.56 -14.94
N GLU A 127 14.84 -16.79 -15.35
CA GLU A 127 14.60 -17.28 -16.71
C GLU A 127 13.10 -17.21 -17.09
N ARG A 128 12.21 -17.70 -16.21
CA ARG A 128 10.76 -17.57 -16.41
C ARG A 128 10.30 -16.11 -16.49
N THR A 129 10.96 -15.23 -15.74
CA THR A 129 10.65 -13.80 -15.74
C THR A 129 11.10 -13.14 -17.02
N GLU A 130 12.29 -13.47 -17.51
CA GLU A 130 12.80 -13.02 -18.79
C GLU A 130 11.87 -13.45 -19.93
N GLN A 131 11.50 -14.73 -19.98
CA GLN A 131 10.54 -15.25 -20.96
C GLN A 131 9.20 -14.49 -20.91
N ALA A 132 8.66 -14.25 -19.70
CA ALA A 132 7.41 -13.51 -19.54
C ALA A 132 7.52 -12.06 -20.03
N ILE A 133 8.64 -11.38 -19.72
CA ILE A 133 8.91 -10.01 -20.17
C ILE A 133 9.03 -9.97 -21.69
N THR A 134 9.75 -10.91 -22.30
CA THR A 134 9.88 -11.03 -23.76
C THR A 134 8.52 -11.25 -24.42
N GLU A 135 7.70 -12.16 -23.90
CA GLU A 135 6.33 -12.40 -24.40
C GLU A 135 5.46 -11.13 -24.31
N ILE A 136 5.54 -10.41 -23.19
CA ILE A 136 4.79 -9.14 -23.02
C ILE A 136 5.25 -8.11 -24.04
N THR A 137 6.56 -7.98 -24.23
CA THR A 137 7.16 -6.98 -25.13
C THR A 137 6.82 -7.26 -26.59
N GLN A 138 6.77 -8.53 -26.99
CA GLN A 138 6.33 -8.94 -28.33
C GLN A 138 4.88 -8.53 -28.62
N ARG A 139 4.02 -8.52 -27.60
CA ARG A 139 2.61 -8.14 -27.75
C ARG A 139 2.38 -6.63 -27.60
N SER A 140 3.19 -5.94 -26.79
CA SER A 140 3.01 -4.53 -26.48
C SER A 140 4.27 -3.89 -25.87
N ASN A 141 4.52 -2.63 -26.21
CA ASN A 141 5.56 -1.81 -25.57
C ASN A 141 5.18 -1.26 -24.19
N ALA A 142 4.09 -1.73 -23.57
CA ALA A 142 3.59 -1.20 -22.30
C ALA A 142 4.64 -1.20 -21.17
N ILE A 143 5.48 -2.24 -21.10
CA ILE A 143 6.47 -2.39 -20.02
C ILE A 143 7.81 -1.69 -20.30
N ALA A 144 8.05 -1.21 -21.53
CA ALA A 144 9.28 -0.51 -21.90
C ALA A 144 9.44 0.81 -21.12
N GLY A 145 8.33 1.46 -20.74
CA GLY A 145 8.35 2.65 -19.89
C GLY A 145 8.44 2.36 -18.39
N TYR A 146 8.31 1.10 -17.96
CA TYR A 146 8.09 0.81 -16.54
C TYR A 146 9.36 1.01 -15.70
N GLY A 147 9.18 1.81 -14.64
CA GLY A 147 10.17 1.99 -13.60
C GLY A 147 10.28 0.81 -12.65
N LYS A 148 11.28 0.87 -11.75
CA LYS A 148 11.46 -0.09 -10.64
C LYS A 148 10.18 -0.31 -9.83
N SER A 149 9.36 0.73 -9.68
CA SER A 149 8.13 0.73 -8.90
C SER A 149 6.93 0.10 -9.62
N LEU A 150 6.94 0.02 -10.96
CA LEU A 150 5.80 -0.46 -11.74
C LEU A 150 6.01 -1.89 -12.25
N LEU A 151 7.23 -2.23 -12.68
CA LEU A 151 7.52 -3.53 -13.28
C LEU A 151 7.30 -4.69 -12.31
N GLN A 152 7.78 -4.57 -11.06
CA GLN A 152 7.64 -5.63 -10.07
C GLN A 152 6.17 -5.89 -9.69
N PRO A 153 5.34 -4.88 -9.33
CA PRO A 153 3.93 -5.10 -9.09
C PRO A 153 3.20 -5.67 -10.31
N TYR A 154 3.50 -5.18 -11.51
CA TYR A 154 2.87 -5.68 -12.74
C TYR A 154 3.14 -7.18 -12.94
N LEU A 155 4.40 -7.61 -12.86
CA LEU A 155 4.77 -9.03 -13.00
C LEU A 155 4.15 -9.90 -11.90
N ARG A 156 4.05 -9.37 -10.68
CA ARG A 156 3.40 -10.08 -9.57
C ARG A 156 1.90 -10.24 -9.78
N GLN A 157 1.23 -9.21 -10.29
CA GLN A 157 -0.23 -9.21 -10.47
C GLN A 157 -0.66 -9.97 -11.72
N GLN A 158 0.01 -9.74 -12.85
CA GLN A 158 -0.40 -10.28 -14.15
C GLN A 158 0.23 -11.64 -14.46
N LYS A 159 1.49 -11.85 -14.04
CA LYS A 159 2.24 -13.08 -14.33
C LYS A 159 2.47 -13.95 -13.09
N GLN A 160 2.03 -13.49 -11.91
CA GLN A 160 2.15 -14.21 -10.63
C GLN A 160 3.60 -14.54 -10.24
N LEU A 161 4.56 -13.76 -10.76
CA LEU A 161 5.98 -13.96 -10.52
C LEU A 161 6.43 -13.11 -9.32
N TRP A 162 6.90 -13.80 -8.27
CA TRP A 162 7.42 -13.14 -7.06
C TRP A 162 8.94 -12.91 -7.18
N VAL A 163 9.34 -11.94 -8.00
CA VAL A 163 10.75 -11.64 -8.25
C VAL A 163 11.26 -10.57 -7.29
N PRO A 164 12.41 -10.78 -6.61
CA PRO A 164 13.06 -9.73 -5.84
C PRO A 164 13.43 -8.53 -6.73
N ARG A 165 13.40 -7.33 -6.15
CA ARG A 165 13.50 -6.08 -6.91
C ARG A 165 14.84 -5.92 -7.62
N ASP A 166 15.95 -6.20 -6.93
CA ASP A 166 17.28 -5.93 -7.46
C ASP A 166 17.64 -6.86 -8.62
N PRO A 167 17.49 -8.20 -8.51
CA PRO A 167 17.69 -9.12 -9.63
C PRO A 167 16.81 -8.78 -10.84
N LEU A 168 15.51 -8.50 -10.63
CA LEU A 168 14.60 -8.09 -11.68
C LEU A 168 15.09 -6.85 -12.42
N PHE A 169 15.58 -5.84 -11.69
CA PHE A 169 16.02 -4.61 -12.30
C PHE A 169 17.38 -4.74 -12.99
N GLN A 170 18.29 -5.57 -12.49
CA GLN A 170 19.54 -5.86 -13.21
C GLN A 170 19.24 -6.56 -14.53
N MET A 171 18.38 -7.58 -14.52
CA MET A 171 17.90 -8.23 -15.73
C MET A 171 17.25 -7.23 -16.69
N TYR A 172 16.34 -6.39 -16.20
CA TYR A 172 15.67 -5.38 -17.01
C TYR A 172 16.65 -4.38 -17.65
N LYS A 173 17.71 -3.95 -16.96
CA LYS A 173 18.74 -3.07 -17.55
C LYS A 173 19.49 -3.73 -18.71
N ILE A 174 19.72 -5.03 -18.61
CA ILE A 174 20.40 -5.81 -19.64
C ILE A 174 19.48 -5.94 -20.87
N MET A 175 18.18 -6.21 -20.63
CA MET A 175 17.18 -6.35 -21.70
C MET A 175 16.83 -5.02 -22.38
N PHE A 176 16.73 -3.93 -21.61
CA PHE A 176 16.22 -2.61 -22.06
C PHE A 176 17.19 -1.47 -21.71
N PRO A 177 18.43 -1.48 -22.22
CA PRO A 177 19.44 -0.48 -21.89
C PRO A 177 19.05 0.93 -22.38
N ASN A 178 18.41 1.01 -23.55
CA ASN A 178 18.01 2.27 -24.18
C ASN A 178 16.90 2.97 -23.40
N GLU A 179 15.92 2.22 -22.92
CA GLU A 179 14.77 2.67 -22.16
C GLU A 179 15.20 3.21 -20.79
N VAL A 180 16.17 2.54 -20.17
CA VAL A 180 16.79 3.01 -18.93
C VAL A 180 17.54 4.32 -19.17
N GLU A 181 18.28 4.43 -20.26
CA GLU A 181 19.03 5.64 -20.59
C GLU A 181 18.11 6.81 -20.95
N LEU A 182 17.07 6.58 -21.74
CA LEU A 182 16.03 7.56 -22.05
C LEU A 182 15.37 8.10 -20.77
N ARG A 183 15.03 7.22 -19.81
CA ARG A 183 14.48 7.66 -18.51
C ARG A 183 15.47 8.51 -17.73
N LYS A 184 16.75 8.12 -17.65
CA LYS A 184 17.78 8.95 -17.00
C LYS A 184 17.89 10.32 -17.64
N ARG A 185 17.81 10.41 -18.98
CA ARG A 185 17.81 11.68 -19.72
C ARG A 185 16.56 12.51 -19.43
N MET A 186 15.37 11.90 -19.39
CA MET A 186 14.12 12.59 -19.04
C MET A 186 14.14 13.18 -17.62
N PHE A 187 14.72 12.47 -16.64
CA PHE A 187 14.92 12.99 -15.28
C PHE A 187 15.92 14.14 -15.22
N ARG A 188 16.84 14.23 -16.19
CA ARG A 188 17.84 15.29 -16.32
C ARG A 188 17.37 16.47 -17.16
N ARG A 189 16.05 16.68 -17.34
CA ARG A 189 15.56 17.95 -17.85
C ARG A 189 16.03 19.06 -16.91
N LYS A 190 17.12 19.75 -17.29
CA LYS A 190 17.51 21.01 -16.67
C LYS A 190 16.30 21.92 -16.85
N LYS A 191 15.57 22.19 -15.78
CA LYS A 191 14.65 23.33 -15.78
C LYS A 191 15.52 24.52 -16.18
N GLY A 192 15.19 25.17 -17.29
CA GLY A 192 15.88 26.39 -17.69
C GLY A 192 15.86 27.39 -16.53
N GLN A 193 16.78 28.35 -16.52
CA GLN A 193 16.69 29.46 -15.58
C GLN A 193 15.35 30.17 -15.82
N PHE A 194 14.48 30.13 -14.82
CA PHE A 194 13.18 30.81 -14.88
C PHE A 194 13.44 32.30 -14.66
N LEU A 195 13.79 33.00 -15.73
CA LEU A 195 14.13 34.42 -15.72
C LEU A 195 12.85 35.23 -15.89
N VAL A 196 12.49 35.98 -14.85
CA VAL A 196 11.37 36.92 -14.84
C VAL A 196 11.95 38.33 -14.80
N PRO A 197 11.52 39.28 -15.66
CA PRO A 197 12.13 40.61 -15.75
C PRO A 197 12.10 41.46 -14.47
N GLY A 198 11.14 41.23 -13.57
CA GLY A 198 11.02 42.00 -12.32
C GLY A 198 9.78 41.62 -11.50
N PRO A 199 9.61 42.22 -10.31
CA PRO A 199 8.44 41.99 -9.46
C PRO A 199 7.14 42.33 -10.16
N ASN A 200 6.08 41.55 -9.89
CA ASN A 200 4.74 41.69 -10.46
C ASN A 200 4.66 41.57 -11.99
N TYR A 201 5.75 41.18 -12.65
CA TYR A 201 5.70 40.82 -14.06
C TYR A 201 4.88 39.54 -14.27
N GLN A 202 5.01 38.56 -13.37
CA GLN A 202 4.30 37.31 -13.49
C GLN A 202 3.90 36.78 -12.12
N TRP A 203 2.62 36.52 -11.93
CA TRP A 203 2.12 35.79 -10.77
C TRP A 203 1.81 34.36 -11.17
N CYS A 204 2.32 33.39 -10.41
CA CYS A 204 1.98 31.98 -10.56
C CYS A 204 0.94 31.61 -9.50
N ILE A 205 -0.18 31.01 -9.93
CA ILE A 205 -1.23 30.53 -9.05
C ILE A 205 -1.29 29.00 -9.05
N ASP A 206 -1.53 28.40 -7.88
CA ASP A 206 -1.62 26.96 -7.74
C ASP A 206 -2.48 26.54 -6.53
N GLY A 207 -3.07 25.34 -6.65
CA GLY A 207 -3.85 24.68 -5.60
C GLY A 207 -3.03 23.62 -4.87
N HIS A 208 -3.20 23.53 -3.56
CA HIS A 208 -2.53 22.54 -2.72
C HIS A 208 -3.52 21.55 -2.09
N ASP A 209 -3.55 20.33 -2.63
CA ASP A 209 -4.56 19.32 -2.31
C ASP A 209 -4.18 18.33 -1.20
N LYS A 210 -2.99 18.45 -0.57
CA LYS A 210 -2.57 17.47 0.45
C LYS A 210 -3.50 17.38 1.66
N LEU A 211 -4.20 18.48 1.97
CA LEU A 211 -5.13 18.55 3.10
C LEU A 211 -6.60 18.40 2.68
N LYS A 212 -6.86 18.17 1.38
CA LYS A 212 -8.21 18.01 0.83
C LYS A 212 -8.96 16.84 1.45
N ALA A 213 -8.24 15.77 1.80
CA ALA A 213 -8.81 14.63 2.54
C ALA A 213 -9.37 14.98 3.93
N TYR A 214 -8.91 16.10 4.51
CA TYR A 214 -9.39 16.65 5.79
C TYR A 214 -10.35 17.83 5.59
N GLY A 215 -10.75 18.12 4.36
CA GLY A 215 -11.66 19.21 4.01
C GLY A 215 -10.99 20.57 3.81
N PHE A 216 -9.66 20.70 3.95
CA PHE A 216 -8.98 21.98 3.73
C PHE A 216 -8.33 22.00 2.35
N GLU A 217 -8.82 22.89 1.50
CA GLU A 217 -8.16 23.25 0.25
C GLU A 217 -7.39 24.55 0.47
N ILE A 218 -6.18 24.62 -0.06
CA ILE A 218 -5.36 25.82 -0.04
C ILE A 218 -5.14 26.25 -1.48
N TYR A 219 -5.34 27.52 -1.76
CA TYR A 219 -5.02 28.11 -3.06
C TYR A 219 -4.15 29.34 -2.83
N ALA A 220 -3.08 29.50 -3.61
CA ALA A 220 -2.12 30.57 -3.38
C ALA A 220 -1.58 31.15 -4.68
N ALA A 221 -1.10 32.38 -4.57
CA ALA A 221 -0.38 33.08 -5.62
C ALA A 221 0.96 33.56 -5.11
N ILE A 222 1.95 33.46 -5.98
CA ILE A 222 3.32 33.90 -5.71
C ILE A 222 3.81 34.76 -6.86
N ASP A 223 4.56 35.80 -6.52
CA ASP A 223 5.32 36.55 -7.51
C ASP A 223 6.50 35.70 -8.00
N ALA A 224 6.60 35.57 -9.31
CA ALA A 224 7.53 34.63 -9.91
C ALA A 224 8.98 35.14 -9.88
N HIS A 225 9.18 36.46 -9.75
CA HIS A 225 10.50 37.09 -9.58
C HIS A 225 10.99 37.03 -8.12
N SER A 226 10.24 37.64 -7.20
CA SER A 226 10.63 37.78 -5.78
C SER A 226 10.33 36.56 -4.91
N ARG A 227 9.49 35.63 -5.40
CA ARG A 227 8.94 34.50 -4.62
C ARG A 227 8.04 34.91 -3.44
N ASN A 228 7.67 36.18 -3.35
CA ASN A 228 6.74 36.66 -2.34
C ASN A 228 5.34 36.08 -2.56
N ILE A 229 4.67 35.71 -1.46
CA ILE A 229 3.28 35.28 -1.49
C ILE A 229 2.42 36.53 -1.65
N ILE A 230 1.65 36.58 -2.74
CA ILE A 230 0.71 37.68 -3.01
C ILE A 230 -0.59 37.44 -2.26
N TRP A 231 -1.12 36.23 -2.33
CA TRP A 231 -2.23 35.80 -1.49
C TRP A 231 -2.17 34.31 -1.24
N PHE A 232 -2.86 33.88 -0.19
CA PHE A 232 -3.25 32.50 0.00
C PHE A 232 -4.64 32.49 0.62
N TYR A 233 -5.42 31.46 0.29
CA TYR A 233 -6.76 31.25 0.79
C TYR A 233 -6.88 29.80 1.27
N VAL A 234 -7.55 29.61 2.40
CA VAL A 234 -7.80 28.31 2.98
C VAL A 234 -9.30 28.13 3.17
N GLY A 235 -9.87 27.05 2.64
CA GLY A 235 -11.29 26.76 2.82
C GLY A 235 -11.75 25.49 2.10
N HIS A 236 -13.02 25.12 2.30
CA HIS A 236 -13.61 23.88 1.77
C HIS A 236 -13.83 23.85 0.25
N SER A 237 -13.69 24.99 -0.44
CA SER A 237 -13.89 25.11 -1.90
C SER A 237 -12.93 26.14 -2.52
N ALA A 238 -11.73 26.25 -1.94
CA ALA A 238 -10.71 27.20 -2.37
C ALA A 238 -10.38 27.07 -3.86
N SER A 239 -10.45 25.84 -4.39
CA SER A 239 -10.11 25.47 -5.75
C SER A 239 -11.28 25.53 -6.75
N THR A 240 -12.42 26.15 -6.42
CA THR A 240 -13.50 26.33 -7.43
C THR A 240 -13.21 27.52 -8.34
N ALA A 241 -13.59 27.47 -9.62
CA ALA A 241 -13.32 28.55 -10.57
C ALA A 241 -13.79 29.94 -10.09
N LEU A 242 -14.96 30.01 -9.47
CA LEU A 242 -15.50 31.24 -8.90
C LEU A 242 -14.68 31.73 -7.70
N SER A 243 -14.20 30.81 -6.86
CA SER A 243 -13.38 31.11 -5.68
C SER A 243 -12.02 31.68 -6.10
N VAL A 244 -11.33 31.01 -7.03
CA VAL A 244 -10.03 31.45 -7.55
C VAL A 244 -10.13 32.83 -8.20
N MET A 245 -11.17 33.06 -9.02
CA MET A 245 -11.43 34.36 -9.62
C MET A 245 -11.65 35.45 -8.55
N LYS A 246 -12.47 35.18 -7.52
CA LYS A 246 -12.70 36.13 -6.43
C LYS A 246 -11.43 36.47 -5.66
N GLN A 247 -10.61 35.47 -5.33
CA GLN A 247 -9.33 35.68 -4.65
C GLN A 247 -8.39 36.57 -5.49
N TYR A 248 -8.29 36.29 -6.79
CA TYR A 248 -7.48 37.10 -7.70
C TYR A 248 -7.97 38.55 -7.77
N LEU A 249 -9.28 38.77 -7.97
CA LEU A 249 -9.84 40.12 -8.04
C LEU A 249 -9.68 40.89 -6.73
N ALA A 250 -9.92 40.25 -5.59
CA ALA A 250 -9.72 40.85 -4.27
C ALA A 250 -8.24 41.23 -4.04
N SER A 251 -7.31 40.43 -4.55
CA SER A 251 -5.89 40.74 -4.47
C SER A 251 -5.53 41.93 -5.37
N CYS A 252 -6.02 41.96 -6.61
CA CYS A 252 -5.81 43.10 -7.51
C CYS A 252 -6.39 44.41 -6.95
N ASP A 253 -7.56 44.34 -6.31
CA ASP A 253 -8.19 45.49 -5.66
C ASP A 253 -7.36 45.97 -4.45
N ALA A 254 -6.94 45.05 -3.57
CA ALA A 254 -6.14 45.37 -2.40
C ALA A 254 -4.77 45.99 -2.73
N TYR A 255 -4.11 45.52 -3.80
CA TYR A 255 -2.83 46.06 -4.25
C TYR A 255 -2.97 47.26 -5.19
N GLY A 256 -4.16 47.50 -5.74
CA GLY A 256 -4.41 48.57 -6.72
C GLY A 256 -3.78 48.32 -8.09
N PHE A 257 -3.30 47.11 -8.37
CA PHE A 257 -2.70 46.74 -9.66
C PHE A 257 -2.88 45.25 -9.96
N ARG A 258 -2.63 44.87 -11.22
CA ARG A 258 -2.58 43.46 -11.67
C ARG A 258 -1.19 43.09 -12.19
N PRO A 259 -0.82 41.80 -12.21
CA PRO A 259 0.42 41.39 -12.84
C PRO A 259 0.31 41.53 -14.36
N TRP A 260 1.46 41.60 -15.03
CA TRP A 260 1.49 41.57 -16.50
C TRP A 260 1.04 40.23 -17.05
N PHE A 261 1.50 39.14 -16.43
CA PHE A 261 1.13 37.78 -16.78
C PHE A 261 0.59 37.03 -15.56
N LEU A 262 -0.46 36.23 -15.78
CA LEU A 262 -0.95 35.25 -14.83
C LEU A 262 -0.65 33.85 -15.36
N GLN A 263 0.13 33.07 -14.63
CA GLN A 263 0.43 31.68 -14.96
C GLN A 263 -0.35 30.74 -14.05
N ALA A 264 -1.07 29.80 -14.65
CA ALA A 264 -1.76 28.72 -13.97
C ALA A 264 -1.69 27.44 -14.81
N ASP A 265 -1.79 26.29 -14.16
CA ASP A 265 -1.99 25.03 -14.87
C ASP A 265 -3.40 24.97 -15.50
N ARG A 266 -3.60 24.08 -16.48
CA ARG A 266 -4.91 23.89 -17.13
C ARG A 266 -5.86 23.08 -16.23
N GLY A 267 -6.20 23.64 -15.09
CA GLY A 267 -7.21 23.12 -14.17
C GLY A 267 -8.62 23.57 -14.53
N SER A 268 -9.63 22.89 -13.97
CA SER A 268 -11.04 23.29 -14.10
C SER A 268 -11.36 24.64 -13.44
N GLU A 269 -10.48 25.11 -12.57
CA GLU A 269 -10.62 26.30 -11.74
C GLU A 269 -10.03 27.57 -12.35
N THR A 270 -9.22 27.43 -13.39
CA THR A 270 -8.50 28.55 -14.00
C THR A 270 -9.22 29.30 -15.15
N PRO A 271 -10.28 28.78 -15.82
CA PRO A 271 -10.92 29.50 -16.92
C PRO A 271 -11.49 30.88 -16.56
N LEU A 272 -12.15 31.00 -15.41
CA LEU A 272 -12.78 32.27 -15.01
C LEU A 272 -11.75 33.34 -14.65
N VAL A 273 -10.67 32.96 -13.96
CA VAL A 273 -9.59 33.92 -13.63
C VAL A 273 -8.82 34.34 -14.88
N ALA A 274 -8.63 33.45 -15.86
CA ALA A 274 -8.04 33.81 -17.15
C ALA A 274 -8.90 34.81 -17.92
N ALA A 275 -10.22 34.58 -17.99
CA ALA A 275 -11.16 35.51 -18.60
C ALA A 275 -11.19 36.85 -17.86
N ALA A 276 -11.16 36.84 -16.53
CA ALA A 276 -11.05 38.06 -15.74
C ALA A 276 -9.76 38.80 -16.06
N HIS A 277 -8.60 38.15 -15.98
CA HIS A 277 -7.29 38.77 -16.25
C HIS A 277 -7.20 39.38 -17.66
N TRP A 278 -7.82 38.76 -18.67
CA TRP A 278 -7.88 39.30 -20.03
C TRP A 278 -8.75 40.56 -20.15
N ASN A 279 -9.92 40.54 -19.53
CA ASN A 279 -10.90 41.64 -19.62
C ASN A 279 -10.59 42.79 -18.64
N PHE A 280 -9.86 42.53 -17.57
CA PHE A 280 -9.54 43.51 -16.54
C PHE A 280 -8.43 44.45 -17.03
N ARG A 281 -8.81 45.59 -17.60
CA ARG A 281 -7.92 46.73 -17.85
C ARG A 281 -8.18 47.77 -16.76
N PHE A 282 -7.18 48.06 -15.93
CA PHE A 282 -7.21 49.31 -15.16
C PHE A 282 -7.22 50.45 -16.19
N GLY A 283 -8.25 51.29 -16.15
CA GLY A 283 -8.25 52.54 -16.91
C GLY A 283 -7.05 53.37 -16.46
N TYR A 284 -6.22 53.76 -17.42
CA TYR A 284 -5.22 54.81 -17.22
C TYR A 284 -5.92 56.18 -17.24
#